data_AF-A0A432GQT4-F1
#
_entry.id   AF-A0A432GQT4-F1
#
_cell.length_a   1.000
_cell.length_b   1.000
_cell.length_c   1.000
_cell.angle_alpha   90.00
_cell.angle_beta   90.00
_cell.angle_gamma   90.00
#
_symmetry.space_group_name_H-M   'P 1'
#
loop_
_entity.id
_entity.type
_entity.pdbx_description
1 polymer ?
#
loop_
_entity_poly.entity_id
_entity_poly.type
_entity_poly.pdbx_seq_one_letter_code
_entity_poly.pdbx_strand_id
1 'polypeptide(L)'
;MRYASNSPKVTLFPFLSVLLSTMGILAFLSISFLLVVPESADSPREPKRLQFEWVGAPGYVKPIFIRCYADRLEYYNLFENREYSLSLDELLNQLQGENPELLSYLVQLFQLNIDIKKKFGKTEYYPLLLVYPDGVLTSELLMVAIEKIGGLNFGLEPMLPKWEVPYQGLNSEG
;
A
#
# COMPACT_ATOMS: atom_id res chain seq x y z
N MET A 1 -38.78 78.48 -2.39
CA MET A 1 -38.56 77.08 -2.82
C MET A 1 -37.42 76.49 -2.00
N ARG A 2 -37.65 75.44 -1.21
CA ARG A 2 -36.60 74.78 -0.40
C ARG A 2 -35.91 73.72 -1.26
N TYR A 3 -34.60 73.84 -1.45
CA TYR A 3 -33.78 72.83 -2.12
C TYR A 3 -33.54 71.69 -1.14
N ALA A 4 -34.06 70.50 -1.43
CA ALA A 4 -33.73 69.29 -0.68
C ALA A 4 -32.33 68.82 -1.10
N SER A 5 -31.36 68.86 -0.18
CA SER A 5 -30.05 68.27 -0.37
C SER A 5 -30.12 66.76 -0.11
N ASN A 6 -30.33 65.98 -1.18
CA ASN A 6 -30.16 64.53 -1.12
C ASN A 6 -28.66 64.20 -1.06
N SER A 7 -28.15 63.87 0.12
CA SER A 7 -26.83 63.25 0.29
C SER A 7 -26.88 61.80 -0.20
N PRO A 8 -25.88 61.31 -0.95
CA PRO A 8 -25.86 59.92 -1.39
C PRO A 8 -25.60 59.02 -0.18
N LYS A 9 -26.60 58.25 0.24
CA LYS A 9 -26.44 57.16 1.22
C LYS A 9 -25.69 56.03 0.54
N VAL A 10 -24.36 56.01 0.68
CA VAL A 10 -23.54 54.87 0.28
C VAL A 10 -23.91 53.70 1.17
N THR A 11 -24.58 52.70 0.60
CA THR A 11 -24.94 51.48 1.33
C THR A 11 -23.69 50.64 1.54
N LEU A 12 -23.34 50.36 2.80
CA LEU A 12 -22.22 49.48 3.20
C LEU A 12 -22.47 47.99 2.93
N PHE A 13 -23.70 47.64 2.55
CA PHE A 13 -24.17 46.28 2.33
C PHE A 13 -23.33 45.43 1.35
N PRO A 14 -22.91 45.92 0.16
CA PRO A 14 -22.11 45.13 -0.76
C PRO A 14 -20.69 44.86 -0.21
N PHE A 15 -20.11 45.82 0.52
CA PHE A 15 -18.79 45.62 1.15
C PHE A 15 -18.86 44.59 2.29
N LEU A 16 -19.93 44.62 3.09
CA LEU A 16 -20.14 43.65 4.16
C LEU A 16 -20.37 42.23 3.61
N SER A 17 -21.10 42.11 2.50
CA SER A 17 -21.34 40.82 1.83
C SER A 17 -20.06 40.20 1.27
N VAL A 18 -19.19 41.01 0.65
CA VAL A 18 -17.88 40.55 0.16
C VAL A 18 -16.99 40.14 1.33
N LEU A 19 -16.94 40.93 2.40
CA LEU A 19 -16.16 40.60 3.59
C LEU A 19 -16.63 39.26 4.22
N LEU A 20 -17.94 39.08 4.40
CA LEU A 20 -18.51 37.86 4.97
C LEU A 20 -18.23 36.63 4.09
N SER A 21 -18.29 36.79 2.76
CA SER A 21 -17.99 35.73 1.80
C SER A 21 -16.51 35.31 1.85
N THR A 22 -15.59 36.28 1.89
CA THR A 22 -14.15 35.98 2.00
C THR A 22 -13.81 35.30 3.32
N MET A 23 -14.41 35.73 4.45
CA MET A 23 -14.23 35.07 5.74
C MET A 23 -14.79 33.63 5.74
N GLY A 24 -15.93 33.39 5.11
CA GLY A 24 -16.52 32.06 4.99
C GLY A 24 -15.64 31.11 4.17
N ILE A 25 -15.10 31.57 3.03
CA ILE A 25 -14.18 30.78 2.20
C ILE A 25 -12.88 30.47 2.96
N LEU A 26 -12.32 31.44 3.68
CA LEU A 26 -11.11 31.24 4.47
C LEU A 26 -11.32 30.25 5.63
N ALA A 27 -12.48 30.30 6.29
CA ALA A 27 -12.83 29.35 7.34
C ALA A 27 -13.04 27.93 6.79
N PHE A 28 -13.70 27.80 5.64
CA PHE A 28 -13.87 26.51 4.96
C PHE A 28 -12.54 25.92 4.50
N LEU A 29 -11.66 26.76 3.94
CA LEU A 29 -10.30 26.37 3.56
C LEU A 29 -9.48 25.98 4.79
N SER A 30 -9.55 26.73 5.90
CA SER A 30 -8.79 26.39 7.11
C SER A 30 -9.23 25.06 7.71
N ILE A 31 -10.53 24.77 7.75
CA ILE A 31 -11.08 23.49 8.22
C ILE A 31 -10.67 22.35 7.28
N SER A 32 -10.74 22.59 5.97
CA SER A 32 -10.31 21.61 4.96
C SER A 32 -8.81 21.32 5.08
N PHE A 33 -7.98 22.33 5.30
CA PHE A 33 -6.56 22.15 5.58
C PHE A 33 -6.32 21.47 6.93
N LEU A 34 -7.08 21.78 7.99
CA LEU A 34 -6.97 21.10 9.29
C LEU A 34 -7.34 19.61 9.21
N LEU A 35 -8.31 19.24 8.38
CA LEU A 35 -8.68 17.85 8.12
C LEU A 35 -7.65 17.11 7.24
N VAL A 36 -6.92 17.82 6.39
CA VAL A 36 -5.94 17.26 5.45
C VAL A 36 -4.51 17.29 6.01
N VAL A 37 -4.23 18.10 7.03
CA VAL A 37 -2.94 18.08 7.74
C VAL A 37 -3.04 17.01 8.83
N PRO A 38 -2.40 15.84 8.67
CA PRO A 38 -2.28 14.93 9.79
C PRO A 38 -1.48 15.63 10.89
N GLU A 39 -2.12 15.84 12.04
CA GLU A 39 -1.48 16.19 13.30
C GLU A 39 -0.20 15.35 13.49
N SER A 40 0.88 16.02 13.91
CA SER A 40 2.21 15.53 14.30
C SER A 40 3.32 15.47 13.22
N ALA A 41 3.97 16.62 13.04
CA ALA A 41 5.29 16.72 12.43
C ALA A 41 6.46 16.40 13.40
N ASP A 42 6.26 16.29 14.72
CA ASP A 42 7.38 16.29 15.69
C ASP A 42 7.36 15.23 16.81
N SER A 43 6.72 14.07 16.62
CA SER A 43 6.92 12.93 17.53
C SER A 43 7.81 11.87 16.88
N PRO A 44 8.74 11.21 17.62
CA PRO A 44 9.45 10.05 17.09
C PRO A 44 8.39 9.00 16.74
N ARG A 45 8.18 8.81 15.44
CA ARG A 45 7.07 8.01 14.90
C ARG A 45 7.38 6.55 15.15
N GLU A 46 6.91 6.01 16.27
CA GLU A 46 6.86 4.57 16.45
C GLU A 46 6.11 3.96 15.26
N PRO A 47 6.67 2.93 14.60
CA PRO A 47 6.01 2.30 13.48
C PRO A 47 4.66 1.73 13.93
N LYS A 48 3.58 2.17 13.27
CA LYS A 48 2.25 1.61 13.51
C LYS A 48 2.22 0.20 12.91
N ARG A 49 2.26 -0.81 13.77
CA ARG A 49 1.95 -2.21 13.44
C ARG A 49 0.50 -2.29 12.95
N LEU A 50 0.30 -2.18 11.65
CA LEU A 50 -1.00 -2.40 11.02
C LEU A 50 -1.19 -3.92 10.87
N GLN A 51 -2.10 -4.50 11.65
CA GLN A 51 -2.62 -5.82 11.35
C GLN A 51 -3.56 -5.68 10.15
N PHE A 52 -3.17 -6.22 9.00
CA PHE A 52 -4.10 -6.38 7.89
C PHE A 52 -5.01 -7.56 8.23
N GLU A 53 -6.20 -7.24 8.74
CA GLU A 53 -7.30 -8.19 8.67
C GLU A 53 -7.75 -8.24 7.20
N TRP A 54 -7.52 -9.38 6.56
CA TRP A 54 -7.98 -9.63 5.20
C TRP A 54 -9.50 -9.78 5.21
N VAL A 55 -10.20 -8.66 5.04
CA VAL A 55 -11.66 -8.63 4.96
C VAL A 55 -12.10 -9.23 3.61
N GLY A 56 -12.78 -10.37 3.67
CA GLY A 56 -13.41 -11.01 2.49
C GLY A 56 -12.67 -12.22 1.92
N ALA A 57 -11.42 -12.49 2.31
CA ALA A 57 -10.76 -13.74 1.97
C ALA A 57 -11.20 -14.86 2.95
N PRO A 58 -11.41 -16.10 2.46
CA PRO A 58 -11.67 -17.23 3.37
C PRO A 58 -10.53 -17.38 4.38
N GLY A 59 -10.84 -17.65 5.66
CA GLY A 59 -9.84 -17.70 6.74
C GLY A 59 -8.74 -18.78 6.62
N TYR A 60 -8.80 -19.62 5.59
CA TYR A 60 -7.72 -20.56 5.26
C TYR A 60 -6.66 -19.98 4.33
N VAL A 61 -6.93 -18.85 3.67
CA VAL A 61 -6.01 -18.19 2.75
C VAL A 61 -4.93 -17.49 3.58
N LYS A 62 -3.66 -17.76 3.25
CA LYS A 62 -2.47 -17.20 3.90
C LYS A 62 -1.58 -16.54 2.85
N PRO A 63 -1.78 -15.26 2.54
CA PRO A 63 -1.01 -14.57 1.51
C PRO A 63 0.46 -14.45 1.85
N ILE A 64 1.34 -14.69 0.88
CA ILE A 64 2.79 -14.49 0.99
C ILE A 64 3.10 -13.07 0.55
N PHE A 65 3.69 -12.29 1.45
CA PHE A 65 4.04 -10.91 1.17
C PHE A 65 5.43 -10.82 0.56
N ILE A 66 5.54 -10.02 -0.49
CA ILE A 66 6.81 -9.68 -1.12
C ILE A 66 6.87 -8.15 -1.22
N ARG A 67 7.86 -7.56 -0.55
CA ARG A 67 8.08 -6.11 -0.55
C ARG A 67 9.03 -5.75 -1.67
N CYS A 68 8.59 -4.89 -2.56
CA CYS A 68 9.33 -4.43 -3.72
C CYS A 68 9.80 -3.00 -3.46
N TYR A 69 11.05 -2.85 -3.04
CA TYR A 69 11.71 -1.56 -2.89
C TYR A 69 12.39 -1.13 -4.19
N ALA A 70 12.81 0.13 -4.26
CA ALA A 70 13.49 0.67 -5.43
C ALA A 70 14.75 -0.11 -5.84
N ASP A 71 15.49 -0.65 -4.87
CA ASP A 71 16.80 -1.30 -5.08
C ASP A 71 16.84 -2.78 -4.72
N ARG A 72 15.78 -3.30 -4.09
CA ARG A 72 15.74 -4.67 -3.57
C ARG A 72 14.33 -5.20 -3.42
N LEU A 73 14.26 -6.50 -3.22
CA LEU A 73 13.08 -7.27 -2.96
C LEU A 73 13.24 -8.01 -1.63
N GLU A 74 12.28 -7.90 -0.74
CA GLU A 74 12.27 -8.63 0.52
C GLU A 74 11.08 -9.60 0.57
N TYR A 75 11.35 -10.83 0.95
CA TYR A 75 10.32 -11.85 1.09
C TYR A 75 10.68 -12.85 2.19
N TYR A 76 9.66 -13.48 2.74
CA TYR A 76 9.83 -14.57 3.68
C TYR A 76 9.70 -15.91 2.94
N ASN A 77 10.70 -16.78 3.11
CA ASN A 77 10.68 -18.14 2.58
C ASN A 77 10.06 -19.08 3.62
N LEU A 78 8.87 -19.59 3.32
CA LEU A 78 8.12 -20.46 4.24
C LEU A 78 8.70 -21.88 4.38
N PHE A 79 9.50 -22.34 3.43
CA PHE A 79 10.11 -23.67 3.49
C PHE A 79 11.35 -23.68 4.38
N GLU A 80 12.03 -22.53 4.46
CA GLU A 80 13.25 -22.35 5.25
C GLU A 80 13.02 -21.56 6.55
N ASN A 81 11.83 -21.01 6.73
CA ASN A 81 11.45 -20.18 7.87
C ASN A 81 12.43 -19.00 8.07
N ARG A 82 12.76 -18.29 6.97
CA ARG A 82 13.74 -17.20 6.98
C ARG A 82 13.36 -16.08 6.03
N GLU A 83 13.69 -14.85 6.41
CA GLU A 83 13.61 -13.68 5.53
C GLU A 83 14.81 -13.61 4.57
N TYR A 84 14.51 -13.22 3.33
CA TYR A 84 15.45 -13.01 2.25
C TYR A 84 15.34 -11.58 1.74
N SER A 85 16.49 -11.01 1.41
CA SER A 85 16.61 -9.72 0.72
C SER A 85 17.44 -9.95 -0.53
N LEU A 86 16.85 -9.67 -1.68
CA LEU A 86 17.46 -9.84 -3.01
C LEU A 86 17.60 -8.47 -3.65
N SER A 87 18.81 -8.08 -4.04
CA SER A 87 19.00 -6.83 -4.78
C SER A 87 18.34 -6.88 -6.16
N LEU A 88 18.07 -5.72 -6.74
CA LEU A 88 17.52 -5.62 -8.09
C LEU A 88 18.46 -6.26 -9.13
N ASP A 89 19.77 -6.10 -8.98
CA ASP A 89 20.76 -6.72 -9.87
C ASP A 89 20.72 -8.25 -9.77
N GLU A 90 20.62 -8.80 -8.55
CA GLU A 90 20.47 -10.24 -8.37
C GLU A 90 19.15 -10.75 -8.95
N LEU A 91 18.03 -10.01 -8.81
CA LEU A 91 16.76 -10.36 -9.45
C LEU A 91 16.91 -10.43 -10.97
N LEU A 92 17.60 -9.47 -11.59
CA LEU A 92 17.87 -9.47 -13.02
C LEU A 92 18.75 -10.66 -13.44
N ASN A 93 19.79 -10.99 -12.67
CA ASN A 93 20.64 -12.15 -12.94
C ASN A 93 19.83 -13.45 -12.85
N GLN A 94 18.94 -13.58 -11.87
CA GLN A 94 18.04 -14.73 -11.76
C GLN A 94 17.07 -14.84 -12.94
N LEU A 95 16.56 -13.72 -13.45
CA LEU A 95 15.71 -13.70 -14.64
C LEU A 95 16.46 -14.09 -15.93
N GLN A 96 17.79 -13.93 -15.95
CA GLN A 96 18.67 -14.38 -17.03
C GLN A 96 19.09 -15.85 -16.90
N GLY A 97 18.77 -16.50 -15.77
CA GLY A 97 19.03 -17.92 -15.52
C GLY A 97 20.19 -18.23 -14.58
N GLU A 98 20.80 -17.21 -13.97
CA GLU A 98 21.88 -17.39 -12.99
C GLU A 98 21.31 -17.55 -11.57
N ASN A 99 21.63 -18.65 -10.89
CA ASN A 99 21.24 -18.96 -9.50
C ASN A 99 19.77 -18.61 -9.12
N PRO A 100 18.76 -19.28 -9.71
CA PRO A 100 17.35 -18.87 -9.65
C PRO A 100 16.65 -19.23 -8.32
N GLU A 101 17.16 -18.76 -7.19
CA GLU A 101 16.65 -19.08 -5.85
C GLU A 101 15.20 -18.59 -5.64
N LEU A 102 14.89 -17.35 -6.04
CA LEU A 102 13.54 -16.78 -5.93
C LEU A 102 12.57 -17.54 -6.85
N LEU A 103 12.98 -17.82 -8.09
CA LEU A 103 12.15 -18.59 -9.02
C LEU A 103 11.90 -20.01 -8.50
N SER A 104 12.92 -20.65 -7.91
CA SER A 104 12.79 -21.98 -7.30
C SER A 104 11.82 -21.94 -6.12
N TYR A 105 11.86 -20.89 -5.30
CA TYR A 105 10.89 -20.67 -4.22
C TYR A 105 9.46 -20.52 -4.76
N LEU A 106 9.26 -19.70 -5.79
CA LEU A 106 7.96 -19.50 -6.42
C LEU A 106 7.40 -20.80 -7.03
N VAL A 107 8.24 -21.60 -7.69
CA VAL A 107 7.83 -22.92 -8.22
C VAL A 107 7.42 -23.87 -7.09
N GLN A 108 8.12 -23.87 -5.95
CA GLN A 108 7.73 -24.67 -4.79
C GLN A 108 6.38 -24.22 -4.21
N LEU A 109 6.13 -22.90 -4.13
CA LEU A 109 4.83 -22.34 -3.73
C LEU A 109 3.70 -22.79 -4.65
N PHE A 110 3.94 -22.77 -5.96
CA PHE A 110 2.98 -23.21 -6.96
C PHE A 110 2.61 -24.68 -6.76
N GLN A 111 3.62 -25.54 -6.59
CA GLN A 111 3.41 -26.96 -6.36
C GLN A 111 2.63 -27.21 -5.05
N LEU A 112 2.94 -26.47 -4.00
CA LEU A 112 2.21 -26.55 -2.72
C LEU A 112 0.73 -26.18 -2.89
N ASN A 113 0.42 -25.12 -3.63
CA ASN A 113 -0.96 -24.73 -3.93
C ASN A 113 -1.70 -25.81 -4.74
N ILE A 114 -1.04 -26.44 -5.73
CA ILE A 114 -1.61 -27.58 -6.47
C ILE A 114 -1.95 -28.73 -5.53
N ASP A 115 -1.04 -29.09 -4.63
CA ASP A 115 -1.22 -30.23 -3.75
C ASP A 115 -2.33 -29.99 -2.71
N ILE A 116 -2.44 -28.76 -2.21
CA ILE A 116 -3.54 -28.34 -1.34
C ILE A 116 -4.87 -28.39 -2.10
N LYS A 117 -4.90 -27.91 -3.35
CA LYS A 117 -6.11 -27.97 -4.19
C LYS A 117 -6.57 -29.40 -4.42
N LYS A 118 -5.64 -30.33 -4.69
CA LYS A 118 -5.96 -31.76 -4.84
C LYS A 118 -6.50 -32.38 -3.56
N LYS A 119 -5.94 -32.03 -2.39
CA LYS A 119 -6.32 -32.63 -1.10
C LYS A 119 -7.61 -32.04 -0.51
N PHE A 120 -7.81 -30.74 -0.66
CA PHE A 120 -8.86 -30.00 0.06
C PHE A 120 -9.88 -29.31 -0.84
N GLY A 121 -9.72 -29.37 -2.17
CA GLY A 121 -10.60 -28.70 -3.15
C GLY A 121 -10.51 -27.18 -3.14
N LYS A 122 -9.60 -26.60 -2.36
CA LYS A 122 -9.40 -25.15 -2.21
C LYS A 122 -8.54 -24.64 -3.36
N THR A 123 -9.00 -23.62 -4.07
CA THR A 123 -8.31 -23.15 -5.27
C THR A 123 -7.02 -22.41 -4.95
N GLU A 124 -6.96 -21.71 -3.81
CA GLU A 124 -5.89 -20.75 -3.50
C GLU A 124 -5.62 -20.70 -2.00
N TYR A 125 -4.44 -21.16 -1.57
CA TYR A 125 -4.07 -21.16 -0.15
C TYR A 125 -2.97 -20.14 0.12
N TYR A 126 -1.97 -20.04 -0.74
CA TYR A 126 -0.86 -19.10 -0.64
C TYR A 126 -0.81 -18.19 -1.87
N PRO A 127 -1.73 -17.21 -2.02
CA PRO A 127 -1.60 -16.18 -3.04
C PRO A 127 -0.42 -15.25 -2.70
N LEU A 128 0.19 -14.65 -3.72
CA LEU A 128 1.24 -13.66 -3.53
C LEU A 128 0.60 -12.28 -3.36
N LEU A 129 1.12 -11.47 -2.44
CA LEU A 129 0.80 -10.06 -2.37
C LEU A 129 2.09 -9.26 -2.56
N LEU A 130 2.18 -8.61 -3.72
CA LEU A 130 3.27 -7.73 -4.08
C LEU A 130 2.95 -6.35 -3.53
N VAL A 131 3.78 -5.90 -2.60
CA VAL A 131 3.63 -4.61 -1.95
C VAL A 131 4.80 -3.74 -2.38
N TYR A 132 4.54 -2.59 -3.00
CA TYR A 132 5.59 -1.71 -3.51
C TYR A 132 5.55 -0.36 -2.77
N PRO A 133 6.47 -0.10 -1.82
CA PRO A 133 6.58 1.21 -1.18
C PRO A 133 7.13 2.27 -2.12
N ASP A 134 8.18 1.93 -2.85
CA ASP A 134 8.89 2.80 -3.78
C ASP A 134 9.46 2.04 -5.00
N GLY A 135 9.32 0.71 -5.06
CA GLY A 135 9.89 -0.14 -6.10
C GLY A 135 8.91 -0.60 -7.17
N VAL A 136 8.38 0.35 -7.96
CA VAL A 136 7.49 0.01 -9.10
C VAL A 136 8.18 -0.92 -10.09
N LEU A 137 9.41 -0.59 -10.51
CA LEU A 137 10.18 -1.41 -11.45
C LEU A 137 10.44 -2.83 -10.91
N THR A 138 10.86 -2.94 -9.65
CA THR A 138 11.09 -4.22 -8.98
C THR A 138 9.81 -5.07 -8.96
N SER A 139 8.65 -4.45 -8.71
CA SER A 139 7.36 -5.14 -8.73
C SER A 139 6.97 -5.62 -10.12
N GLU A 140 7.20 -4.81 -11.17
CA GLU A 140 6.92 -5.20 -12.56
C GLU A 140 7.82 -6.36 -13.02
N LEU A 141 9.11 -6.31 -12.69
CA LEU A 141 10.03 -7.39 -13.01
C LEU A 141 9.65 -8.70 -12.31
N LEU A 142 9.25 -8.62 -11.05
CA LEU A 142 8.76 -9.78 -10.32
C LEU A 142 7.45 -10.31 -10.91
N MET A 143 6.52 -9.45 -11.33
CA MET A 143 5.30 -9.87 -12.01
C MET A 143 5.60 -10.66 -13.27
N VAL A 144 6.53 -10.20 -14.10
CA VAL A 144 6.99 -10.94 -15.29
C VAL A 144 7.58 -12.31 -14.90
N ALA A 145 8.31 -12.38 -13.78
CA ALA A 145 8.84 -13.64 -13.25
C ALA A 145 7.72 -14.62 -12.88
N ILE A 146 6.69 -14.14 -12.16
CA ILE A 146 5.55 -14.93 -11.70
C ILE A 146 4.70 -15.38 -12.89
N GLU A 147 4.46 -14.51 -13.86
CA GLU A 147 3.72 -14.83 -15.08
C GLU A 147 4.40 -15.92 -15.91
N LYS A 148 5.74 -15.91 -15.97
CA LYS A 148 6.53 -16.97 -16.64
C LYS A 148 6.35 -18.34 -15.98
N ILE A 149 6.20 -18.39 -14.66
CA ILE A 149 5.92 -19.65 -13.93
C ILE A 149 4.50 -20.11 -14.24
N GLY A 150 3.55 -19.17 -14.24
CA GLY A 150 2.14 -19.43 -14.51
C GLY A 150 1.43 -20.12 -13.34
N GLY A 151 0.18 -19.73 -13.10
CA GLY A 151 -0.69 -20.40 -12.11
C GLY A 151 -0.44 -20.03 -10.63
N LEU A 152 0.42 -19.04 -10.35
CA LEU A 152 0.45 -18.34 -9.07
C LEU A 152 -0.40 -17.09 -9.17
N ASN A 153 -1.42 -16.99 -8.32
CA ASN A 153 -2.20 -15.77 -8.22
C ASN A 153 -1.43 -14.74 -7.40
N PHE A 154 -1.44 -13.49 -7.89
CA PHE A 154 -0.81 -12.37 -7.22
C PHE A 154 -1.72 -11.15 -7.22
N GLY A 155 -1.68 -10.39 -6.13
CA GLY A 155 -2.22 -9.03 -6.04
C GLY A 155 -1.08 -8.02 -6.00
N LEU A 156 -1.37 -6.78 -6.39
CA LEU A 156 -0.42 -5.67 -6.38
C LEU A 156 -1.02 -4.51 -5.59
N GLU A 157 -0.34 -4.07 -4.53
CA GLU A 157 -0.84 -3.02 -3.63
C GLU A 157 0.23 -1.96 -3.36
N PRO A 158 -0.08 -0.65 -3.57
CA PRO A 158 0.83 0.43 -3.21
C PRO A 158 0.96 0.49 -1.69
N MET A 159 2.20 0.51 -1.17
CA MET A 159 2.41 0.67 0.27
C MET A 159 2.40 2.14 0.63
N LEU A 160 1.47 2.57 1.48
CA LEU A 160 1.51 3.94 2.00
C LEU A 160 2.71 4.11 2.96
N PRO A 161 3.32 5.31 3.00
CA PRO A 161 4.38 5.60 3.96
C PRO A 161 3.90 5.30 5.39
N LYS A 162 4.71 4.55 6.15
CA LYS A 162 4.46 4.10 7.55
C LYS A 162 3.54 2.87 7.71
N TRP A 163 3.21 2.17 6.64
CA TRP A 163 2.65 0.82 6.79
C TRP A 163 3.73 -0.14 7.27
N GLU A 164 3.41 -1.04 8.19
CA GLU A 164 4.19 -2.25 8.43
C GLU A 164 3.37 -3.41 7.88
N VAL A 165 3.91 -4.10 6.87
CA VAL A 165 3.26 -5.32 6.37
C VAL A 165 3.33 -6.36 7.48
N PRO A 166 2.20 -6.97 7.91
CA PRO A 166 2.15 -7.82 9.07
C PRO A 166 3.12 -8.97 8.86
N TYR A 167 4.07 -9.06 9.79
CA TYR A 167 4.97 -10.18 9.92
C TYR A 167 4.12 -11.45 9.93
N GLN A 168 4.40 -12.41 9.04
CA GLN A 168 3.95 -13.78 9.23
C GLN A 168 4.75 -14.39 10.38
N GLY A 169 4.64 -13.80 11.56
CA GLY A 169 4.98 -14.50 12.79
C GLY A 169 3.97 -15.62 12.89
N LEU A 170 4.43 -16.85 12.68
CA LEU A 170 3.84 -17.99 13.36
C LEU A 170 3.88 -17.65 14.85
N ASN A 171 2.86 -16.94 15.34
CA ASN A 171 2.47 -17.05 16.73
C ASN A 171 2.07 -18.51 16.88
N SER A 172 3.04 -19.26 17.38
CA SER A 172 2.85 -20.35 18.33
C SER A 172 1.79 -19.94 19.36
N GLU A 173 0.54 -20.20 19.02
CA GLU A 173 -0.58 -20.37 19.94
C GLU A 173 -1.25 -21.63 19.38
N GLY A 174 -1.18 -22.80 20.01
CA GLY A 174 -1.44 -23.11 21.41
C GLY A 174 -2.50 -24.22 21.37
#